data_AF-A0A1W9GAW6-F1
#
_entry.id   AF-A0A1W9GAW6-F1
#
_cell.length_a   1.000
_cell.length_b   1.000
_cell.length_c   1.000
_cell.angle_alpha   90.00
_cell.angle_beta   90.00
_cell.angle_gamma   90.00
#
_symmetry.space_group_name_H-M   'P 1'
#
loop_
_entity.id
_entity.type
_entity.pdbx_description
1 polymer ?
#
loop_
_entity_poly.entity_id
_entity_poly.type
_entity_poly.pdbx_seq_one_letter_code
_entity_poly.pdbx_strand_id
1 'polypeptide(L)' 'MAEEHKVASGETQPKQWDASDQSLLSATLMATPTQRIAWLEEALQLAYATGALKPRRMMTQEEWDAMGSSRL' A
#
# COMPACT_ATOMS: atom_id res chain seq x y z
N MET A 1 8.90 31.51 -32.41
CA MET A 1 9.92 30.46 -32.26
C MET A 1 10.39 30.53 -30.81
N ALA A 2 10.27 29.41 -30.10
CA ALA A 2 10.80 29.11 -28.76
C ALA A 2 10.29 29.97 -27.59
N GLU A 3 9.21 29.53 -26.93
CA GLU A 3 9.13 29.60 -25.48
C GLU A 3 9.54 28.24 -24.93
N GLU A 4 10.64 28.24 -24.19
CA GLU A 4 11.23 27.07 -23.55
C GLU A 4 10.27 26.53 -22.49
N HIS A 5 9.86 25.27 -22.66
CA HIS A 5 9.27 24.48 -21.59
C HIS A 5 10.31 24.30 -20.48
N LYS A 6 10.26 25.16 -19.47
CA LYS A 6 10.99 24.97 -18.21
C LYS A 6 10.40 23.75 -17.52
N VAL A 7 10.98 22.59 -17.78
CA VAL A 7 10.76 21.36 -17.01
C VAL A 7 11.15 21.68 -15.57
N ALA A 8 10.15 21.90 -14.71
CA ALA A 8 10.35 21.94 -13.28
C ALA A 8 10.85 20.55 -12.88
N SER A 9 12.16 20.43 -12.70
CA SER A 9 12.80 19.28 -12.08
C SER A 9 12.25 19.19 -10.66
N GLY A 10 11.20 18.40 -10.49
CA GLY A 10 10.58 18.11 -9.21
C GLY A 10 11.50 17.22 -8.39
N GLU A 11 12.58 17.78 -7.88
CA GLU A 11 13.34 17.18 -6.78
C GLU A 11 12.38 17.11 -5.58
N THR A 12 11.76 15.95 -5.39
CA THR A 12 11.05 15.64 -4.15
C THR A 12 12.10 15.68 -3.04
N GLN A 13 12.10 16.75 -2.24
CA GLN A 13 12.93 16.80 -1.04
C GLN A 13 12.73 15.50 -0.24
N PRO A 14 13.79 14.90 0.31
CA PRO A 14 13.66 13.70 1.12
C PRO A 14 12.69 14.03 2.26
N LYS A 15 11.55 13.34 2.30
CA LYS A 15 10.52 13.53 3.34
C LYS A 15 11.22 13.38 4.68
N GLN A 16 11.36 14.48 5.42
CA GLN A 16 11.97 14.47 6.73
C GLN A 16 11.08 13.64 7.65
N TRP A 17 11.61 12.50 8.11
CA TRP A 17 10.92 11.60 9.00
C TRP A 17 10.77 12.27 10.37
N ASP A 18 9.55 12.60 10.76
CA ASP A 18 9.30 13.34 11.99
C ASP A 18 9.17 12.39 13.21
N ALA A 19 9.08 12.97 14.41
CA ALA A 19 8.95 12.19 15.64
C ALA A 19 7.65 11.36 15.68
N SER A 20 6.60 11.81 14.97
CA SER A 20 5.33 11.11 14.88
C SER A 20 5.46 9.84 14.03
N ASP A 21 6.14 9.94 12.89
CA ASP A 21 6.46 8.79 12.04
C ASP A 21 7.32 7.76 12.81
N GLN A 22 8.29 8.20 13.64
CA GLN A 22 9.09 7.29 14.47
C GLN A 22 8.26 6.61 15.58
N SER A 23 7.37 7.37 16.21
CA SER A 23 6.47 6.84 17.23
C SER A 23 5.50 5.82 16.65
N LEU A 24 4.95 6.09 15.46
CA LEU A 24 4.07 5.18 14.74
C LEU A 24 4.78 3.86 14.41
N LEU A 25 6.02 3.95 13.90
CA LEU A 25 6.83 2.77 13.61
C LEU A 25 7.06 1.94 14.88
N SER A 26 7.45 2.60 15.97
CA SER A 26 7.71 1.95 17.26
C SER A 26 6.45 1.26 17.80
N ALA A 27 5.30 1.94 17.77
CA ALA A 27 4.02 1.35 18.16
C ALA A 27 3.65 0.14 17.30
N THR A 28 3.92 0.21 15.99
CA THR A 28 3.67 -0.88 15.05
C THR A 28 4.55 -2.10 15.31
N LEU A 29 5.82 -1.88 15.66
CA LEU A 29 6.76 -2.95 16.00
C LEU A 29 6.40 -3.63 17.33
N MET A 30 5.84 -2.89 18.28
CA MET A 30 5.38 -3.44 19.57
C MET A 30 3.99 -4.10 19.50
N ALA A 31 3.25 -3.91 18.41
CA ALA A 31 1.92 -4.46 18.26
C ALA A 31 1.94 -6.00 18.14
N THR A 32 1.00 -6.63 18.82
CA THR A 32 0.80 -8.09 18.71
C THR A 32 0.45 -8.49 17.27
N PRO A 33 0.72 -9.74 16.86
CA PRO A 33 0.30 -10.22 15.53
C PRO A 33 -1.19 -10.00 15.26
N THR A 34 -2.05 -10.23 16.27
CA THR A 34 -3.50 -10.00 16.16
C THR A 34 -3.85 -8.54 15.92
N GLN A 35 -3.20 -7.60 16.63
CA GLN A 35 -3.44 -6.16 16.43
C GLN A 35 -3.05 -5.70 15.03
N ARG A 36 -1.92 -6.20 14.51
CA ARG A 36 -1.48 -5.87 13.14
C ARG A 36 -2.44 -6.40 12.09
N ILE A 37 -2.99 -7.59 12.29
CA ILE A 37 -4.01 -8.15 11.39
C ILE A 37 -5.27 -7.29 11.41
N ALA A 38 -5.76 -6.90 12.57
CA ALA A 38 -6.94 -6.03 12.69
C ALA A 38 -6.76 -4.69 11.94
N TRP A 39 -5.59 -4.06 12.06
CA TRP A 39 -5.30 -2.84 11.30
C TRP A 39 -5.26 -3.04 9.79
N LEU A 40 -4.77 -4.19 9.32
CA LEU A 40 -4.78 -4.51 7.90
C LEU A 40 -6.22 -4.73 7.39
N GLU A 41 -7.07 -5.37 8.18
CA GLU A 41 -8.49 -5.56 7.86
C GLU A 41 -9.23 -4.22 7.77
N GLU A 42 -9.00 -3.31 8.71
CA GLU A 42 -9.55 -1.95 8.69
C GLU A 42 -9.06 -1.15 7.47
N ALA A 43 -7.75 -1.21 7.19
CA ALA A 43 -7.17 -0.52 6.03
C ALA A 43 -7.75 -1.07 4.71
N LEU A 44 -7.97 -2.39 4.61
CA LEU A 44 -8.61 -3.01 3.46
C LEU A 44 -10.06 -2.54 3.31
N GLN A 45 -10.84 -2.52 4.40
CA GLN A 45 -12.22 -2.04 4.37
C GLN A 45 -12.29 -0.59 3.89
N LEU A 46 -11.44 0.29 4.42
CA LEU A 46 -11.34 1.68 3.98
C LEU A 46 -10.97 1.79 2.50
N ALA A 47 -10.01 0.99 2.04
CA ALA A 47 -9.55 1.03 0.66
C ALA A 47 -10.64 0.54 -0.33
N TYR A 48 -11.47 -0.43 0.06
CA TYR A 48 -12.65 -0.82 -0.74
C TYR A 48 -13.74 0.25 -0.68
N ALA A 49 -14.04 0.81 0.50
CA ALA A 49 -15.08 1.82 0.67
C ALA A 49 -14.78 3.12 -0.10
N THR A 50 -13.51 3.49 -0.18
CA THR A 50 -13.04 4.67 -0.93
C THR A 50 -12.82 4.42 -2.41
N GLY A 51 -12.95 3.16 -2.88
CA GLY A 51 -12.67 2.77 -4.26
C GLY A 51 -11.18 2.76 -4.64
N ALA A 52 -10.28 2.91 -3.66
CA ALA A 52 -8.84 2.79 -3.87
C ALA A 52 -8.43 1.38 -4.32
N LEU A 53 -9.15 0.36 -3.84
CA LEU A 53 -9.02 -1.01 -4.32
C LEU A 53 -10.19 -1.37 -5.24
N LYS A 54 -9.87 -2.03 -6.36
CA LYS A 54 -10.87 -2.66 -7.22
C LYS A 54 -11.50 -3.83 -6.46
N PRO A 55 -12.84 -3.98 -6.51
CA PRO A 55 -13.50 -5.15 -5.95
C PRO A 55 -12.81 -6.42 -6.44
N ARG A 56 -12.40 -7.27 -5.50
CA ARG A 56 -11.72 -8.52 -5.83
C ARG A 56 -12.67 -9.34 -6.68
N ARG A 57 -12.33 -9.59 -7.94
CA ARG A 57 -13.05 -10.59 -8.73
C ARG A 57 -12.88 -11.91 -8.01
N MET A 58 -13.99 -12.63 -7.82
CA MET A 58 -13.94 -14.02 -7.38
C MET A 58 -13.12 -14.76 -8.44
N MET A 59 -11.89 -15.07 -8.10
CA MET A 59 -10.97 -15.81 -8.95
C MET A 59 -11.50 -17.24 -9.02
N THR A 60 -11.60 -17.82 -10.21
CA THR A 60 -12.17 -19.17 -10.35
C THR A 60 -11.23 -20.20 -9.73
N GLN A 61 -11.76 -21.38 -9.40
CA GLN A 61 -10.95 -22.48 -8.85
C GLN A 61 -9.78 -22.84 -9.78
N GLU A 62 -10.00 -22.80 -11.10
CA GLU A 62 -8.93 -23.10 -12.07
C GLU A 62 -7.81 -22.04 -12.05
N GLU A 63 -8.16 -20.77 -11.85
CA GLU A 63 -7.20 -19.67 -11.73
C GLU A 63 -6.37 -19.76 -10.43
N TRP A 64 -6.98 -20.24 -9.35
CA TRP A 64 -6.28 -20.53 -8.09
C TRP A 64 -5.28 -21.67 -8.23
N ASP A 65 -5.70 -22.78 -8.83
CA ASP A 65 -4.86 -23.96 -9.04
C ASP A 65 -3.66 -23.64 -9.96
N ALA A 66 -3.88 -22.82 -11.00
CA ALA A 66 -2.82 -22.37 -11.90
C ALA A 66 -1.74 -21.52 -11.20
N MET A 67 -2.11 -20.66 -10.23
CA MET A 67 -1.14 -19.87 -9.47
C MET A 67 -0.31 -20.72 -8.49
N GLY A 68 -0.90 -21.78 -7.93
CA GLY A 68 -0.21 -22.73 -7.05
C GLY A 68 0.80 -23.61 -7.80
N SER A 69 0.50 -23.95 -9.05
CA SER A 69 1.37 -24.77 -9.91
C SER A 69 2.60 -24.04 -10.45
N SER A 70 2.65 -22.71 -10.38
CA SER A 70 3.78 -21.92 -10.92
C SER A 70 5.04 -21.91 -10.04
N ARG A 71 5.11 -22.75 -8.98
CA ARG A 71 6.23 -22.81 -8.02
C ARG A 71 6.94 -24.18 -7.94
N LEU A 72 6.86 -25.00 -8.98
CA LEU A 72 7.65 -26.23 -9.11
C LEU A 72 8.48 -26.22 -10.39
#